data_AF-A0AAV1LXD5-F1
#
_entry.id   AF-A0AAV1LXD5-F1
#
_cell.length_a   1.000
_cell.length_b   1.000
_cell.length_c   1.000
_cell.angle_alpha   90.00
_cell.angle_beta   90.00
_cell.angle_gamma   90.00
#
_symmetry.space_group_name_H-M   'P 1'
#
loop_
_entity.id
_entity.type
_entity.pdbx_description
1 polymer ?
#
loop_
_entity_poly.entity_id
_entity_poly.type
_entity_poly.pdbx_seq_one_letter_code
_entity_poly.pdbx_strand_id
1 'polypeptide(L)'
;MNGIFPTLWRKVFIIPIPKSSDCNAISNFRPISILPFLSKVLEAVAYKQISSFIFSNNILSPYQSGFRPGRSTTTALLKVKEDVREGMEKSKLTVLILIDFSNAFNSIDHDILLALLSHLNISFSAQE
;
A
#
# COMPACT_ATOMS: atom_id res chain seq x y z
N MET A 1 28.43 4.86 9.93
CA MET A 1 27.71 3.98 10.87
C MET A 1 26.94 2.95 10.07
N ASN A 2 27.06 1.66 10.38
CA ASN A 2 26.26 0.62 9.71
C ASN A 2 24.87 0.57 10.35
N GLY A 3 23.82 0.85 9.58
CA GLY A 3 22.43 0.69 10.02
C GLY A 3 22.03 -0.79 10.03
N ILE A 4 22.29 -1.50 11.12
CA ILE A 4 21.91 -2.92 11.26
C ILE A 4 20.54 -3.00 11.94
N PHE A 5 19.55 -3.57 11.24
CA PHE A 5 18.24 -3.85 11.83
C PHE A 5 18.34 -5.01 12.84
N PRO A 6 18.01 -4.82 14.13
CA PRO A 6 18.21 -5.83 15.15
C PRO A 6 17.42 -7.13 14.88
N THR A 7 18.06 -8.29 15.06
CA THR A 7 17.40 -9.59 14.82
C THR A 7 16.19 -9.81 15.73
N LEU A 8 16.23 -9.29 16.96
CA LEU A 8 15.09 -9.34 17.89
C LEU A 8 13.88 -8.57 17.36
N TRP A 9 14.08 -7.49 16.61
CA TRP A 9 12.98 -6.70 16.04
C TRP A 9 12.32 -7.41 14.86
N ARG A 10 12.99 -8.40 14.26
CA ARG A 10 12.44 -9.28 13.22
C ARG A 10 11.55 -10.39 13.75
N LYS A 11 11.50 -10.62 15.07
CA LYS A 11 10.66 -11.67 15.67
C LYS A 11 9.23 -11.17 15.77
N VAL A 12 8.32 -11.85 15.10
CA VAL A 12 6.91 -11.46 14.96
C VAL A 12 6.01 -12.51 15.58
N PHE A 13 4.94 -12.07 16.24
CA PHE A 13 3.85 -12.94 16.67
C PHE A 13 2.75 -12.93 15.60
N ILE A 14 2.38 -14.10 15.06
CA ILE A 14 1.40 -14.21 13.98
C ILE A 14 0.04 -14.62 14.55
N ILE A 15 -1.00 -13.82 14.29
CA ILE A 15 -2.38 -14.15 14.63
C ILE A 15 -3.19 -14.36 13.33
N PRO A 16 -3.72 -15.56 13.08
CA PRO A 16 -4.62 -15.78 11.95
C PRO A 16 -6.01 -15.20 12.25
N ILE A 17 -6.50 -14.32 11.39
CA ILE A 17 -7.85 -13.73 11.48
C ILE A 17 -8.71 -14.26 10.34
N PRO A 18 -9.91 -14.83 10.62
CA PRO A 18 -10.80 -15.33 9.57
C PRO A 18 -11.30 -14.20 8.66
N LYS A 19 -11.35 -14.44 7.34
CA LYS A 19 -11.89 -13.48 6.36
C LYS A 19 -13.41 -13.36 6.41
N SER A 20 -14.10 -14.42 6.83
CA SER A 20 -15.56 -14.56 6.90
C SER A 20 -15.93 -15.53 8.03
N SER A 21 -17.21 -15.60 8.40
CA SER A 21 -17.71 -16.53 9.42
C SER A 21 -17.40 -18.00 9.09
N ASP A 22 -17.49 -18.38 7.82
CA ASP A 22 -17.28 -19.76 7.36
C ASP A 22 -15.86 -19.96 6.82
N CYS A 23 -14.89 -20.15 7.71
CA CYS A 23 -13.49 -20.38 7.35
C CYS A 23 -13.09 -21.85 7.54
N ASN A 24 -13.24 -22.68 6.49
CA ASN A 24 -12.88 -24.10 6.52
C ASN A 24 -11.46 -24.43 6.01
N ALA A 25 -10.80 -23.48 5.35
CA ALA A 25 -9.45 -23.65 4.80
C ALA A 25 -8.48 -22.61 5.35
N ILE A 26 -7.19 -22.97 5.50
CA ILE A 26 -6.14 -22.07 6.01
C ILE A 26 -6.00 -20.80 5.15
N SER A 27 -6.20 -20.91 3.83
CA SER A 27 -6.21 -19.79 2.88
C SER A 27 -7.30 -18.74 3.16
N ASN A 28 -8.31 -19.07 3.95
CA ASN A 28 -9.39 -18.17 4.36
C ASN A 28 -9.02 -17.31 5.57
N PHE A 29 -7.84 -17.52 6.16
CA PHE A 29 -7.31 -16.67 7.21
C PHE A 29 -6.34 -15.64 6.66
N ARG A 30 -6.34 -14.45 7.26
CA ARG A 30 -5.31 -13.43 7.05
C ARG A 30 -4.31 -13.54 8.21
N PRO A 31 -3.03 -13.85 7.96
CA PRO A 31 -2.02 -13.79 9.01
C PRO A 31 -1.72 -12.33 9.33
N ILE A 32 -1.97 -11.92 10.58
CA ILE A 32 -1.58 -10.61 11.08
C ILE A 32 -0.28 -10.72 11.86
N SER A 33 0.73 -10.02 11.36
CA SER A 33 2.06 -9.92 11.97
C SER A 33 2.09 -8.84 13.04
N ILE A 34 2.20 -9.23 14.31
CA ILE A 34 2.40 -8.31 15.43
C ILE A 34 3.90 -8.16 15.68
N LEU A 35 4.45 -7.03 15.22
CA LEU A 35 5.85 -6.70 15.39
C LEU A 35 6.15 -6.11 16.78
N PRO A 36 7.39 -6.23 17.27
CA PRO A 36 7.84 -5.59 18.50
C PRO A 36 7.64 -4.06 18.41
N PHE A 37 7.32 -3.43 19.53
CA PHE A 37 7.06 -1.98 19.59
C PHE A 37 8.17 -1.15 18.94
N LEU A 38 9.42 -1.47 19.24
CA LEU A 38 10.58 -0.74 18.68
C LEU A 38 10.71 -0.89 17.15
N SER A 39 10.34 -2.04 16.58
CA SER A 39 10.27 -2.22 15.13
C SER A 39 9.28 -1.24 14.50
N LYS A 40 8.08 -1.14 15.10
CA LYS A 40 7.02 -0.24 14.63
C LYS A 40 7.42 1.23 14.71
N VAL A 41 8.21 1.61 15.73
CA VAL A 41 8.74 2.98 15.83
C VAL A 41 9.65 3.29 14.63
N LEU A 42 10.57 2.38 14.29
CA LEU A 42 11.43 2.59 13.12
C LEU A 42 10.63 2.62 11.81
N GLU A 43 9.68 1.69 11.65
CA GLU A 43 8.78 1.66 10.49
C GLU A 43 7.98 2.96 10.36
N ALA A 44 7.51 3.54 11.47
CA ALA A 44 6.80 4.81 11.47
C ALA A 44 7.69 5.98 11.01
N VAL A 45 8.96 5.99 11.43
CA VAL A 45 9.95 6.99 10.97
C VAL A 45 10.21 6.83 9.47
N ALA A 46 10.48 5.60 9.02
CA ALA A 46 10.70 5.31 7.60
C ALA A 46 9.48 5.67 6.74
N TYR A 47 8.28 5.29 7.18
CA TYR A 47 7.02 5.64 6.54
C TYR A 47 6.87 7.16 6.40
N LYS A 48 7.17 7.93 7.45
CA LYS A 48 7.08 9.39 7.42
C LYS A 48 8.03 9.99 6.37
N GLN A 49 9.28 9.54 6.33
CA GLN A 49 10.28 10.04 5.37
C GLN A 49 9.87 9.72 3.93
N ILE A 50 9.55 8.45 3.65
CA ILE A 50 9.16 7.98 2.32
C ILE A 50 7.87 8.67 1.86
N SER A 51 6.86 8.74 2.73
CA SER A 51 5.59 9.40 2.40
C SER A 51 5.77 10.89 2.10
N SER A 52 6.58 11.58 2.91
CA SER A 52 6.91 12.99 2.67
C SER A 52 7.52 13.18 1.28
N PHE A 53 8.52 12.37 0.93
CA PHE A 53 9.14 12.41 -0.39
C PHE A 53 8.14 12.14 -1.52
N ILE A 54 7.35 11.07 -1.40
CA ILE A 54 6.34 10.66 -2.40
C ILE A 54 5.33 11.78 -2.66
N PHE A 55 4.82 12.43 -1.60
CA PHE A 55 3.81 13.47 -1.74
C PHE A 55 4.40 14.79 -2.22
N SER A 56 5.56 15.21 -1.72
CA SER A 56 6.23 16.45 -2.16
C SER A 56 6.62 16.41 -3.64
N ASN A 57 6.93 15.23 -4.17
CA ASN A 57 7.32 15.05 -5.57
C ASN A 57 6.15 14.59 -6.48
N ASN A 58 4.91 14.53 -5.97
CA ASN A 58 3.73 14.09 -6.72
C ASN A 58 3.91 12.75 -7.47
N ILE A 59 4.61 11.79 -6.84
CA ILE A 59 4.96 10.50 -7.48
C ILE A 59 3.71 9.65 -7.75
N LEU A 60 2.71 9.70 -6.86
CA LEU A 60 1.49 8.91 -7.01
C LEU A 60 0.53 9.55 -8.02
N SER A 61 -0.12 8.69 -8.81
CA SER A 61 -1.21 9.08 -9.71
C SER A 61 -2.24 9.97 -9.00
N PRO A 62 -2.73 11.05 -9.65
CA PRO A 62 -3.76 11.91 -9.08
C PRO A 62 -5.08 11.18 -8.80
N TYR A 63 -5.31 10.03 -9.46
CA TYR A 63 -6.51 9.20 -9.30
C TYR A 63 -6.39 8.12 -8.21
N GLN A 64 -5.20 7.94 -7.61
CA GLN A 64 -5.04 7.03 -6.48
C GLN A 64 -5.67 7.63 -5.22
N SER A 65 -6.75 7.01 -4.74
CA SER A 65 -7.41 7.41 -3.49
C SER A 65 -7.00 6.56 -2.28
N GLY A 66 -6.63 5.29 -2.49
CA GLY A 66 -6.19 4.40 -1.42
C GLY A 66 -4.86 4.84 -0.81
N PHE A 67 -4.75 4.74 0.52
CA PHE A 67 -3.54 5.05 1.30
C PHE A 67 -2.97 6.45 1.06
N ARG A 68 -3.81 7.42 0.65
CA ARG A 68 -3.40 8.80 0.38
C ARG A 68 -4.10 9.78 1.33
N PRO A 69 -3.35 10.64 2.05
CA PRO A 69 -3.94 11.69 2.88
C PRO A 69 -4.88 12.60 2.07
N GLY A 70 -6.01 12.98 2.68
CA GLY A 70 -7.01 13.84 2.03
C GLY A 70 -7.84 13.16 0.93
N ARG A 71 -7.73 11.84 0.76
CA ARG A 71 -8.56 11.05 -0.16
C ARG A 71 -9.30 9.94 0.59
N SER A 72 -10.39 9.44 0.01
CA SER A 72 -11.22 8.39 0.60
C SER A 72 -11.83 7.49 -0.46
N THR A 73 -12.55 6.46 -0.03
CA THR A 73 -13.36 5.63 -0.95
C THR A 73 -14.43 6.47 -1.67
N THR A 74 -14.94 7.53 -1.03
CA THR A 74 -15.87 8.48 -1.63
C THR A 74 -15.23 9.26 -2.77
N THR A 75 -13.97 9.69 -2.66
CA THR A 75 -13.30 10.41 -3.76
C THR A 75 -13.08 9.52 -4.98
N ALA A 76 -12.76 8.24 -4.77
CA ALA A 76 -12.67 7.26 -5.85
C ALA A 76 -14.03 7.05 -6.54
N LEU A 77 -15.08 6.82 -5.75
CA LEU A 77 -16.43 6.59 -6.27
C LEU A 77 -16.95 7.82 -7.03
N LEU A 78 -16.70 9.02 -6.52
CA LEU A 78 -17.13 10.26 -7.17
C LEU A 78 -16.49 10.38 -8.56
N LYS A 79 -15.20 10.06 -8.69
CA LYS A 79 -14.51 10.11 -9.99
C LYS A 79 -15.12 9.10 -10.98
N VAL A 80 -15.36 7.86 -10.57
CA VAL A 80 -16.00 6.84 -11.42
C VAL A 80 -17.40 7.28 -11.85
N LYS A 81 -18.21 7.82 -10.92
CA LYS A 81 -19.55 8.32 -11.23
C LYS A 81 -19.51 9.47 -12.25
N GLU A 82 -18.56 10.38 -12.11
CA GLU A 82 -18.38 11.50 -13.02
C GLU A 82 -17.98 11.05 -14.42
N ASP A 83 -17.06 10.08 -14.53
CA ASP A 83 -16.64 9.51 -15.82
C ASP A 83 -17.81 8.83 -16.54
N VAL A 84 -18.65 8.11 -15.80
CA VAL A 84 -19.87 7.50 -16.35
C VAL A 84 -20.87 8.56 -16.82
N ARG A 85 -21.09 9.59 -16.00
CA ARG A 85 -22.00 10.70 -16.32
C ARG A 85 -21.56 11.42 -17.60
N GLU A 86 -20.28 11.74 -17.73
CA GLU A 86 -19.72 12.40 -18.92
C GLU A 86 -19.86 11.53 -20.17
N GLY A 87 -19.65 10.22 -20.05
CA GLY A 87 -19.87 9.26 -21.14
C GLY A 87 -21.33 9.25 -21.62
N MET A 88 -22.28 9.24 -20.68
CA MET A 88 -23.72 9.29 -20.99
C MET A 88 -24.11 10.59 -21.70
N GLU A 89 -23.65 11.75 -21.22
CA GLU A 89 -23.95 13.05 -21.83
C GLU A 89 -23.44 13.14 -23.27
N LYS A 90 -22.29 12.52 -23.53
CA LYS A 90 -21.69 12.47 -24.87
C LYS A 90 -22.23 11.33 -25.73
N SER A 91 -23.26 10.61 -25.27
CA SER A 91 -23.85 9.44 -25.94
C SER A 91 -22.82 8.38 -26.33
N LYS A 92 -21.78 8.19 -25.49
CA LYS A 92 -20.72 7.20 -25.70
C LYS A 92 -21.04 5.89 -24.98
N LEU A 93 -20.66 4.77 -25.60
CA LEU A 93 -20.57 3.49 -24.88
C LEU A 93 -19.53 3.62 -23.76
N THR A 94 -19.95 3.35 -22.53
CA THR A 94 -19.08 3.43 -21.35
C THR A 94 -18.96 2.06 -20.72
N VAL A 95 -17.73 1.61 -20.46
CA VAL A 95 -17.42 0.30 -19.89
C VAL A 95 -16.56 0.49 -18.64
N LEU A 96 -16.95 -0.17 -17.54
CA LEU A 96 -16.18 -0.19 -16.29
C LEU A 96 -15.48 -1.53 -16.13
N ILE A 97 -14.15 -1.51 -16.03
CA ILE A 97 -13.32 -2.69 -15.76
C ILE A 97 -12.81 -2.60 -14.33
N LEU A 98 -13.08 -3.63 -13.54
CA LEU A 98 -12.63 -3.75 -12.15
C LEU A 98 -11.58 -4.85 -12.06
N ILE A 99 -10.43 -4.55 -11.44
CA ILE A 99 -9.29 -5.45 -11.29
C ILE A 99 -8.98 -5.57 -9.80
N ASP A 100 -8.78 -6.81 -9.33
CA ASP A 100 -8.34 -7.09 -7.97
C ASP A 100 -7.13 -8.03 -7.98
N PHE A 101 -6.17 -7.77 -7.09
CA PHE A 101 -4.95 -8.55 -6.99
C PHE A 101 -5.05 -9.58 -5.87
N SER A 102 -4.92 -10.85 -6.23
CA SER A 102 -4.83 -11.93 -5.25
C SER A 102 -3.57 -11.79 -4.41
N ASN A 103 -3.74 -11.74 -3.09
CA ASN A 103 -2.63 -11.74 -2.12
C ASN A 103 -1.59 -10.61 -2.30
N ALA A 104 -2.02 -9.43 -2.76
CA ALA A 104 -1.16 -8.34 -3.21
C ALA A 104 0.06 -8.05 -2.33
N PHE A 105 -0.11 -7.94 -1.00
CA PHE A 105 0.99 -7.62 -0.08
C PHE A 105 2.07 -8.70 0.02
N ASN A 106 1.70 -9.97 -0.14
CA ASN A 106 2.65 -11.09 -0.05
C ASN A 106 3.24 -11.47 -1.42
N SER A 107 2.76 -10.85 -2.50
CA SER A 107 3.20 -11.12 -3.87
C SER A 107 4.15 -10.06 -4.42
N ILE A 108 4.65 -9.16 -3.56
CA ILE A 108 5.61 -8.12 -3.96
C ILE A 108 7.00 -8.74 -4.11
N ASP A 109 7.57 -8.58 -5.29
CA ASP A 109 8.98 -8.89 -5.55
C ASP A 109 9.87 -7.79 -4.94
N HIS A 110 10.74 -8.18 -4.01
CA HIS A 110 11.59 -7.24 -3.29
C HIS A 110 12.67 -6.61 -4.18
N ASP A 111 13.20 -7.33 -5.16
CA ASP A 111 14.25 -6.80 -6.04
C ASP A 111 13.66 -5.73 -6.98
N ILE A 112 12.46 -5.98 -7.51
CA ILE A 112 11.74 -4.99 -8.32
C ILE A 112 11.38 -3.76 -7.48
N LEU A 113 10.92 -3.94 -6.25
CA LEU A 113 10.60 -2.83 -5.36
C LEU A 113 11.85 -1.97 -5.06
N LEU A 114 12.98 -2.60 -4.75
CA LEU A 114 14.23 -1.88 -4.47
C LEU A 114 14.75 -1.15 -5.71
N ALA A 115 14.65 -1.76 -6.89
CA ALA A 115 15.00 -1.11 -8.15
C ALA A 115 14.11 0.11 -8.44
N LEU A 116 12.80 0.02 -8.18
CA LEU A 116 11.86 1.12 -8.32
C LEU A 116 12.21 2.27 -7.36
N LEU A 117 12.45 1.97 -6.07
CA LEU A 117 12.82 2.98 -5.08
C LEU A 117 14.14 3.68 -5.45
N SER A 118 15.12 2.93 -5.95
CA SER A 118 16.39 3.48 -6.45
C SER A 118 16.16 4.41 -7.64
N HIS A 119 15.31 4.00 -8.60
CA HIS A 119 14.96 4.81 -9.76
C HIS A 119 14.25 6.12 -9.38
N LEU A 120 13.48 6.10 -8.29
CA LEU A 120 12.82 7.28 -7.73
C LEU A 120 13.76 8.15 -6.86
N ASN A 121 15.06 7.86 -6.81
CA ASN A 121 16.06 8.55 -5.97
C ASN A 121 15.77 8.50 -4.46
N ILE A 122 15.07 7.46 -4.00
CA ILE A 122 14.89 7.21 -2.57
C ILE A 122 16.14 6.45 -2.09
N SER A 123 17.00 7.14 -1.34
CA SER A 123 18.24 6.54 -0.81
C SER A 123 17.94 5.45 0.21
N PHE A 124 18.81 4.42 0.24
CA PHE A 124 18.80 3.36 1.25
C PHE A 124 19.40 3.79 2.59
N SER A 125 19.95 5.00 2.68
CA SER A 125 20.49 5.57 3.92
C SER A 125 19.54 6.63 4.48
N ALA A 126 19.27 6.58 5.78
CA ALA A 126 18.65 7.70 6.49
C ALA A 126 19.54 8.94 6.31
N GLN A 127 18.98 10.03 5.77
CA GLN A 127 19.63 11.33 5.81
C GLN A 127 19.58 11.85 7.25
N GLU A 128 20.68 12.43 7.72
CA GLU A 128 20.81 13.07 9.04
C GLU A 128 19.83 14.23 9.22
#